data_AF-A0A842U7I0-F1
#
_entry.id   AF-A0A842U7I0-F1
#
_cell.length_a   1.000
_cell.length_b   1.000
_cell.length_c   1.000
_cell.angle_alpha   90.00
_cell.angle_beta   90.00
_cell.angle_gamma   90.00
#
_symmetry.space_group_name_H-M   'P 1'
#
loop_
_entity.id
_entity.type
_entity.pdbx_description
1 polymer ?
#
loop_
_entity_poly.entity_id
_entity_poly.type
_entity_poly.pdbx_seq_one_letter_code
_entity_poly.pdbx_strand_id
1 'polypeptide(L)'
;MATKLIKKWHERKVIAPLHLALVYITMAIAVFTLILGLLEAFITGYYKELYRFSLPFAYSCVVVWNLFFFMFIREITERGNRVFIPLVVIGIIIIIALWLPTNWWGFPAEAYEGKLNTRLYSTGSLVAHSAAIYIAIIIICQKAKKRTEDKKTQLGLSLLAYSMISALMWFFFIIMDTVLIVFSDHPGYSIFIYIAWIFTFIFMILSYLSLIMPNWLVKYIEKEN
;
A
#
# COMPACT_ATOMS: atom_id res chain seq x y z
N MET A 1 4.33 -14.28 -5.63
CA MET A 1 2.93 -14.11 -5.19
C MET A 1 1.99 -13.92 -6.36
N ALA A 2 2.20 -12.90 -7.19
CA ALA A 2 1.40 -12.62 -8.39
C ALA A 2 1.28 -13.82 -9.35
N THR A 3 2.38 -14.53 -9.63
CA THR A 3 2.38 -15.72 -10.52
C THR A 3 1.39 -16.81 -10.08
N LYS A 4 1.32 -17.10 -8.76
CA LYS A 4 0.35 -18.06 -8.21
C LYS A 4 -1.09 -17.57 -8.34
N LEU A 5 -1.32 -16.26 -8.19
CA LEU A 5 -2.65 -15.66 -8.33
C LEU A 5 -3.12 -15.62 -9.79
N ILE A 6 -2.23 -15.32 -10.73
CA ILE A 6 -2.50 -15.39 -12.17
C ILE A 6 -2.85 -16.82 -12.57
N LYS A 7 -2.10 -17.82 -12.09
CA LYS A 7 -2.41 -19.23 -12.32
C LYS A 7 -3.82 -19.57 -11.79
N LYS A 8 -4.16 -19.17 -10.55
CA LYS A 8 -5.50 -19.36 -9.99
C LYS A 8 -6.60 -18.67 -10.80
N TRP A 9 -6.35 -17.46 -11.32
CA TRP A 9 -7.29 -16.76 -12.20
C TRP A 9 -7.54 -17.56 -13.49
N HIS A 10 -6.46 -18.03 -14.13
CA HIS A 10 -6.56 -18.82 -15.36
C HIS A 10 -7.30 -20.15 -15.15
N GLU A 11 -7.01 -20.85 -14.05
CA GLU A 11 -7.64 -22.12 -13.71
C GLU A 11 -9.11 -21.98 -13.32
N ARG A 12 -9.46 -20.96 -12.53
CA ARG A 12 -10.80 -20.82 -11.94
C ARG A 12 -11.72 -19.91 -12.75
N LYS A 13 -11.17 -19.13 -13.69
CA LYS A 13 -11.86 -18.09 -14.47
C LYS A 13 -12.60 -17.05 -13.59
N VAL A 14 -12.13 -16.80 -12.38
CA VAL A 14 -12.68 -15.80 -11.44
C VAL A 14 -11.77 -14.57 -11.42
N ILE A 15 -12.33 -13.37 -11.63
CA ILE A 15 -11.55 -12.13 -11.80
C ILE A 15 -10.91 -11.60 -10.49
N ALA A 16 -11.46 -11.94 -9.32
CA ALA A 16 -10.94 -11.48 -8.03
C ALA A 16 -9.43 -11.79 -7.80
N PRO A 17 -8.93 -13.03 -8.03
CA PRO A 17 -7.50 -13.34 -8.02
C PRO A 17 -6.64 -12.47 -8.95
N LEU A 18 -7.16 -12.04 -10.10
CA LEU A 18 -6.43 -11.16 -11.02
C LEU A 18 -6.22 -9.78 -10.41
N HIS A 19 -7.27 -9.17 -9.83
CA HIS A 19 -7.14 -7.89 -9.14
C HIS A 19 -6.08 -7.93 -8.04
N LEU A 20 -6.05 -9.00 -7.23
CA LEU A 20 -5.00 -9.18 -6.23
C LEU A 20 -3.62 -9.39 -6.85
N ALA A 21 -3.51 -10.10 -7.97
CA ALA A 21 -2.22 -10.24 -8.66
C ALA A 21 -1.68 -8.87 -9.09
N LEU A 22 -2.55 -8.01 -9.61
CA LEU A 22 -2.21 -6.65 -10.02
C LEU A 22 -1.74 -5.80 -8.83
N VAL A 23 -2.39 -5.89 -7.67
CA VAL A 23 -1.90 -5.26 -6.42
C VAL A 23 -0.43 -5.62 -6.17
N TYR A 24 -0.09 -6.91 -6.19
CA TYR A 24 1.29 -7.34 -5.89
C TYR A 24 2.29 -6.98 -6.97
N ILE A 25 1.88 -6.95 -8.24
CA ILE A 25 2.74 -6.49 -9.33
C ILE A 25 3.04 -5.01 -9.14
N THR A 26 2.00 -4.19 -8.93
CA THR A 26 2.15 -2.76 -8.69
C THR A 26 2.99 -2.48 -7.45
N MET A 27 2.81 -3.28 -6.38
CA MET A 27 3.64 -3.18 -5.18
C MET A 27 5.11 -3.55 -5.44
N ALA A 28 5.37 -4.63 -6.18
CA ALA A 28 6.73 -5.02 -6.53
C ALA A 28 7.43 -3.95 -7.36
N ILE A 29 6.72 -3.35 -8.33
CA ILE A 29 7.20 -2.22 -9.13
C ILE A 29 7.54 -1.04 -8.23
N ALA A 30 6.63 -0.65 -7.31
CA ALA A 30 6.86 0.46 -6.39
C ALA A 30 8.11 0.25 -5.52
N VAL A 31 8.24 -0.94 -4.91
CA VAL A 31 9.39 -1.29 -4.06
C VAL A 31 10.68 -1.32 -4.88
N PHE A 32 10.67 -1.89 -6.08
CA PHE A 32 11.84 -1.94 -6.94
C PHE A 32 12.30 -0.52 -7.33
N THR A 33 11.38 0.35 -7.72
CA THR A 33 11.70 1.74 -8.05
C THR A 33 12.24 2.51 -6.84
N LEU A 34 11.69 2.32 -5.64
CA LEU A 34 12.23 2.90 -4.40
C LEU A 34 13.65 2.42 -4.10
N ILE A 35 13.93 1.12 -4.28
CA ILE A 35 15.27 0.56 -4.08
C ILE A 35 16.26 1.21 -5.04
N LEU A 36 15.90 1.40 -6.31
CA LEU A 36 16.78 2.08 -7.28
C LEU A 36 17.08 3.53 -6.87
N GLY A 37 16.05 4.27 -6.41
CA GLY A 37 16.24 5.63 -5.92
C GLY A 37 17.13 5.68 -4.67
N LEU A 38 16.89 4.79 -3.70
CA LEU A 38 17.72 4.69 -2.49
C LEU A 38 19.16 4.27 -2.80
N LEU A 39 19.36 3.39 -3.79
CA LEU A 39 20.68 2.96 -4.24
C LEU A 39 21.46 4.13 -4.87
N GLU A 40 20.81 4.97 -5.68
CA GLU A 40 21.43 6.20 -6.20
C GLU A 40 21.86 7.12 -5.06
N ALA A 41 20.98 7.35 -4.08
CA ALA A 41 21.29 8.18 -2.91
C ALA A 41 22.45 7.61 -2.09
N PHE A 42 22.50 6.29 -1.93
CA PHE A 42 23.58 5.60 -1.22
C PHE A 42 24.92 5.69 -1.96
N ILE A 43 24.94 5.44 -3.27
CA ILE A 43 26.17 5.46 -4.08
C ILE A 43 26.72 6.87 -4.21
N THR A 44 25.84 7.86 -4.44
CA THR A 44 26.28 9.22 -4.74
C THR A 44 26.41 10.09 -3.49
N GLY A 45 25.77 9.72 -2.38
CA GLY A 45 25.63 10.55 -1.19
C GLY A 45 24.63 11.70 -1.34
N TYR A 46 23.91 11.78 -2.47
CA TYR A 46 22.98 12.88 -2.77
C TYR A 46 21.62 12.38 -3.30
N TYR A 47 20.56 13.12 -2.99
CA TYR A 47 19.20 12.85 -3.49
C TYR A 47 18.99 13.41 -4.91
N LYS A 48 19.45 12.65 -5.90
CA LYS A 48 19.41 13.03 -7.32
C LYS A 48 18.10 12.63 -7.99
N GLU A 49 18.10 12.62 -9.32
CA GLU A 49 16.92 12.52 -10.18
C GLU A 49 16.18 11.19 -10.01
N LEU A 50 16.88 10.07 -9.93
CA LEU A 50 16.23 8.76 -9.75
C LEU A 50 15.56 8.68 -8.37
N TYR A 51 16.23 9.17 -7.33
CA TYR A 51 15.65 9.26 -6.00
C TYR A 51 14.38 10.13 -6.00
N ARG A 52 14.46 11.34 -6.55
CA ARG A 52 13.33 12.28 -6.63
C ARG A 52 12.16 11.76 -7.46
N PHE A 53 12.44 11.01 -8.53
CA PHE A 53 11.41 10.33 -9.32
C PHE A 53 10.78 9.16 -8.56
N SER A 54 11.59 8.40 -7.83
CA SER A 54 11.15 7.14 -7.24
C SER A 54 10.04 7.30 -6.20
N LEU A 55 10.07 8.38 -5.42
CA LEU A 55 9.09 8.67 -4.36
C LEU A 55 7.67 8.95 -4.90
N PRO A 56 7.44 9.98 -5.74
CA PRO A 56 6.11 10.24 -6.30
C PRO A 56 5.63 9.08 -7.18
N PHE A 57 6.53 8.38 -7.86
CA PHE A 57 6.18 7.19 -8.62
C PHE A 57 5.67 6.05 -7.73
N ALA A 58 6.41 5.71 -6.67
CA ALA A 58 6.00 4.67 -5.73
C ALA A 58 4.68 5.01 -5.04
N TYR A 59 4.49 6.26 -4.62
CA TYR A 59 3.22 6.73 -4.06
C TYR A 59 2.08 6.73 -5.08
N SER A 60 2.36 6.98 -6.36
CA SER A 60 1.36 6.79 -7.43
C SER A 60 0.98 5.32 -7.57
N CYS A 61 1.95 4.40 -7.48
CA CYS A 61 1.68 2.97 -7.44
C CYS A 61 0.81 2.58 -6.23
N VAL A 62 0.95 3.24 -5.08
CA VAL A 62 0.06 3.05 -3.92
C VAL A 62 -1.40 3.40 -4.28
N VAL A 63 -1.62 4.52 -4.95
CA VAL A 63 -2.96 4.89 -5.43
C VAL A 63 -3.50 3.82 -6.39
N VAL A 64 -2.69 3.36 -7.35
CA VAL A 64 -3.11 2.35 -8.33
C VAL A 64 -3.43 1.01 -7.67
N TRP A 65 -2.59 0.52 -6.75
CA TRP A 65 -2.88 -0.73 -6.05
C TRP A 65 -4.14 -0.62 -5.19
N ASN A 66 -4.48 0.58 -4.71
CA ASN A 66 -5.68 0.81 -3.91
C ASN A 66 -6.94 0.65 -4.76
N LEU A 67 -6.88 1.08 -6.03
CA LEU A 67 -7.93 0.82 -7.00
C LEU A 67 -8.13 -0.68 -7.21
N PHE A 68 -7.04 -1.43 -7.37
CA PHE A 68 -7.13 -2.89 -7.54
C PHE A 68 -7.64 -3.60 -6.28
N PHE A 69 -7.24 -3.16 -5.09
CA PHE A 69 -7.82 -3.66 -3.84
C PHE A 69 -9.32 -3.37 -3.75
N PHE A 70 -9.74 -2.16 -4.13
CA PHE A 70 -11.15 -1.81 -4.15
C PHE A 70 -11.93 -2.65 -5.18
N MET A 71 -11.38 -2.88 -6.38
CA MET A 71 -11.96 -3.78 -7.38
C MET A 71 -12.08 -5.22 -6.86
N PHE A 72 -11.05 -5.71 -6.16
CA PHE A 72 -11.10 -7.02 -5.50
C PHE A 72 -12.24 -7.11 -4.49
N ILE A 73 -12.37 -6.10 -3.62
CA ILE A 73 -13.46 -6.04 -2.62
C ILE A 73 -14.83 -5.97 -3.28
N ARG A 74 -14.97 -5.14 -4.30
CA ARG A 74 -16.20 -4.98 -5.05
C ARG A 74 -16.64 -6.30 -5.67
N GLU A 75 -15.70 -7.08 -6.20
CA GLU A 75 -15.96 -8.39 -6.78
C GLU A 75 -16.45 -9.40 -5.73
N ILE A 76 -15.81 -9.46 -4.56
CA ILE A 76 -16.19 -10.44 -3.53
C ILE A 76 -17.46 -10.06 -2.75
N THR A 77 -17.84 -8.78 -2.75
CA THR A 77 -18.99 -8.28 -1.98
C THR A 77 -20.17 -7.85 -2.82
N GLU A 78 -20.01 -7.75 -4.15
CA GLU A 78 -20.98 -7.20 -5.10
C GLU A 78 -21.46 -5.79 -4.72
N ARG A 79 -20.64 -5.03 -3.98
CA ARG A 79 -20.98 -3.71 -3.44
C ARG A 79 -19.93 -2.67 -3.80
N GLY A 80 -20.35 -1.40 -3.90
CA GLY A 80 -19.43 -0.27 -4.09
C GLY A 80 -19.30 0.25 -5.52
N ASN A 81 -20.16 -0.18 -6.46
CA ASN A 81 -20.15 0.35 -7.83
C ASN A 81 -20.27 1.88 -7.90
N ARG A 82 -21.13 2.48 -7.07
CA ARG A 82 -21.37 3.93 -7.06
C ARG A 82 -20.18 4.76 -6.57
N VAL A 83 -19.34 4.20 -5.71
CA VAL A 83 -18.19 4.93 -5.13
C VAL A 83 -16.90 4.73 -5.92
N PHE A 84 -16.90 3.81 -6.90
CA PHE A 84 -15.71 3.51 -7.71
C PHE A 84 -15.23 4.72 -8.52
N ILE A 85 -16.12 5.40 -9.25
CA ILE A 85 -15.75 6.56 -10.08
C ILE A 85 -15.19 7.71 -9.22
N PRO A 86 -15.86 8.15 -8.14
CA PRO A 86 -15.29 9.15 -7.23
C PRO A 86 -13.91 8.77 -6.70
N LEU A 87 -13.71 7.51 -6.33
CA LEU A 87 -12.44 7.00 -5.81
C LEU A 87 -11.33 7.08 -6.88
N VAL A 88 -11.62 6.72 -8.12
CA VAL A 88 -10.68 6.89 -9.25
C VAL A 88 -10.33 8.35 -9.49
N VAL A 89 -11.32 9.25 -9.51
CA VAL A 89 -11.10 10.69 -9.72
C VAL A 89 -10.22 11.27 -8.62
N ILE A 90 -10.52 10.96 -7.35
CA ILE A 90 -9.69 11.39 -6.20
C ILE A 90 -8.27 10.82 -6.34
N GLY A 91 -8.13 9.55 -6.73
CA GLY A 91 -6.83 8.93 -6.97
C GLY A 91 -6.01 9.67 -8.04
N ILE A 92 -6.63 10.04 -9.16
CA ILE A 92 -5.96 10.81 -10.22
C ILE A 92 -5.50 12.17 -9.71
N ILE A 93 -6.34 12.88 -8.95
CA ILE A 93 -5.98 14.18 -8.34
C ILE A 93 -4.78 14.02 -7.39
N ILE A 94 -4.78 12.97 -6.56
CA ILE A 94 -3.65 12.67 -5.66
C ILE A 94 -2.38 12.40 -6.46
N ILE A 95 -2.45 11.60 -7.53
CA ILE A 95 -1.30 11.34 -8.40
C ILE A 95 -0.77 12.66 -8.94
N ILE A 96 -1.61 13.51 -9.54
CA ILE A 96 -1.17 14.81 -10.06
C ILE A 96 -0.49 15.64 -8.96
N ALA A 97 -1.06 15.69 -7.76
CA ALA A 97 -0.49 16.40 -6.62
C ALA A 97 0.87 15.84 -6.14
N LEU A 98 1.09 14.52 -6.27
CA LEU A 98 2.37 13.87 -5.95
C LEU A 98 3.49 14.32 -6.89
N TRP A 99 3.16 14.58 -8.15
CA TRP A 99 4.12 14.98 -9.19
C TRP A 99 4.33 16.49 -9.31
N LEU A 100 3.62 17.31 -8.53
CA LEU A 100 3.81 18.76 -8.57
C LEU A 100 5.24 19.12 -8.16
N PRO A 101 5.90 20.09 -8.83
CA PRO A 101 7.23 20.56 -8.46
C PRO A 101 7.33 21.13 -7.04
N THR A 102 6.19 21.55 -6.45
CA THR A 102 6.06 22.02 -5.07
C THR A 102 6.08 20.89 -4.04
N ASN A 103 6.06 19.64 -4.50
CA ASN A 103 6.12 18.47 -3.64
C ASN A 103 7.59 18.08 -3.40
N TRP A 104 8.10 18.50 -2.24
CA TRP A 104 9.53 18.42 -1.99
C TRP A 104 10.00 17.01 -1.63
N TRP A 105 10.60 16.33 -2.59
CA TRP A 105 11.13 14.97 -2.44
C TRP A 105 12.59 14.89 -2.00
N GLY A 106 13.23 16.02 -1.65
CA GLY A 106 14.62 16.05 -1.16
C GLY A 106 15.52 17.10 -1.84
N PHE A 107 16.59 17.45 -1.13
CA PHE A 107 17.70 18.41 -1.37
C PHE A 107 18.02 18.81 -2.83
N PRO A 108 18.47 20.06 -3.14
CA PRO A 108 18.81 21.16 -2.22
C PRO A 108 17.58 21.82 -1.62
N ALA A 109 17.63 22.11 -0.32
CA ALA A 109 16.57 22.83 0.38
C ALA A 109 16.42 24.27 -0.15
N GLU A 110 17.55 24.85 -0.58
CA GLU A 110 17.68 26.19 -1.17
C GLU A 110 16.83 26.36 -2.44
N ALA A 111 16.61 25.28 -3.19
CA ALA A 111 15.78 25.31 -4.40
C ALA A 111 14.27 25.50 -4.09
N TYR A 112 13.88 25.35 -2.82
CA TYR A 112 12.49 25.36 -2.35
C TYR A 112 12.23 26.36 -1.22
N GLU A 113 13.25 27.13 -0.81
CA GLU A 113 13.11 28.17 0.20
C GLU A 113 12.07 29.21 -0.23
N GLY A 114 11.13 29.55 0.67
CA GLY A 114 10.02 30.47 0.39
C GLY A 114 8.91 29.93 -0.52
N LYS A 115 8.99 28.68 -1.01
CA LYS A 115 7.92 28.05 -1.80
C LYS A 115 6.93 27.30 -0.92
N LEU A 116 5.67 27.21 -1.35
CA LEU A 116 4.66 26.39 -0.71
C LEU A 116 5.07 24.91 -0.76
N ASN A 117 5.26 24.29 0.40
CA ASN A 117 5.53 22.86 0.50
C ASN A 117 4.20 22.07 0.47
N THR A 118 3.90 21.42 -0.67
CA THR A 118 2.67 20.63 -0.81
C THR A 118 2.78 19.19 -0.29
N ARG A 119 3.96 18.76 0.17
CA ARG A 119 4.23 17.36 0.56
C ARG A 119 3.29 16.86 1.64
N LEU A 120 3.10 17.64 2.71
CA LEU A 120 2.23 17.23 3.81
C LEU A 120 0.78 17.01 3.33
N TYR A 121 0.28 17.90 2.47
CA TYR A 121 -1.07 17.82 1.92
C TYR A 121 -1.23 16.65 0.95
N SER A 122 -0.27 16.43 0.04
CA SER A 122 -0.32 15.31 -0.91
C SER A 122 -0.18 13.96 -0.21
N THR A 123 0.74 13.84 0.76
CA THR A 123 0.96 12.61 1.53
C THR A 123 -0.21 12.36 2.46
N GLY A 124 -0.74 13.39 3.13
CA GLY A 124 -1.95 13.29 3.94
C GLY A 124 -3.17 12.85 3.13
N SER A 125 -3.33 13.40 1.92
CA SER A 125 -4.40 12.99 0.99
C SER A 125 -4.26 11.54 0.53
N LEU A 126 -3.04 11.12 0.18
CA LEU A 126 -2.72 9.72 -0.13
C LEU A 126 -3.08 8.79 1.03
N VAL A 127 -2.69 9.16 2.26
CA VAL A 127 -2.98 8.36 3.45
C VAL A 127 -4.48 8.29 3.70
N ALA A 128 -5.19 9.41 3.65
CA ALA A 128 -6.64 9.45 3.87
C ALA A 128 -7.38 8.57 2.84
N HIS A 129 -7.02 8.69 1.56
CA HIS A 129 -7.56 7.87 0.48
C HIS A 129 -7.30 6.36 0.72
N SER A 130 -6.07 6.01 1.07
CA SER A 130 -5.69 4.61 1.31
C SER A 130 -6.34 4.05 2.57
N ALA A 131 -6.41 4.84 3.63
CA ALA A 131 -7.00 4.45 4.90
C ALA A 131 -8.49 4.14 4.76
N ALA A 132 -9.23 4.95 4.01
CA ALA A 132 -10.64 4.68 3.73
C ALA A 132 -10.85 3.29 3.09
N ILE A 133 -9.99 2.92 2.14
CA ILE A 133 -10.05 1.62 1.45
C ILE A 133 -9.66 0.48 2.38
N TYR A 134 -8.60 0.64 3.17
CA TYR A 134 -8.12 -0.41 4.09
C TYR A 134 -9.10 -0.64 5.24
N ILE A 135 -9.69 0.42 5.79
CA ILE A 135 -10.76 0.32 6.78
C ILE A 135 -11.97 -0.42 6.19
N ALA A 136 -12.37 -0.11 4.95
CA ALA A 136 -13.45 -0.82 4.28
C ALA A 136 -13.15 -2.33 4.13
N ILE A 137 -11.92 -2.69 3.71
CA ILE A 137 -11.47 -4.09 3.63
C ILE A 137 -11.57 -4.77 5.00
N ILE A 138 -11.05 -4.14 6.05
CA ILE A 138 -11.09 -4.69 7.43
C ILE A 138 -12.53 -4.97 7.85
N ILE A 139 -13.44 -4.01 7.67
CA ILE A 139 -14.85 -4.16 8.03
C ILE A 139 -15.49 -5.32 7.26
N ILE A 140 -15.20 -5.44 5.96
CA ILE A 140 -15.75 -6.49 5.11
C ILE A 140 -15.22 -7.86 5.52
N CYS A 141 -13.91 -7.99 5.74
CA CYS A 141 -13.30 -9.23 6.22
C CYS A 141 -13.90 -9.67 7.57
N GLN A 142 -14.07 -8.73 8.50
CA GLN A 142 -14.69 -8.99 9.81
C GLN A 142 -16.15 -9.45 9.68
N LYS A 143 -16.94 -8.83 8.80
CA LYS A 143 -18.33 -9.22 8.54
C LYS A 143 -18.42 -10.58 7.86
N ALA A 144 -17.58 -10.84 6.86
CA ALA A 144 -17.54 -12.12 6.15
C ALA A 144 -17.08 -13.27 7.06
N LYS A 145 -16.10 -13.01 7.93
CA LYS A 145 -15.60 -14.00 8.92
C LYS A 145 -16.73 -14.52 9.82
N LYS A 146 -17.63 -13.65 10.26
CA LYS A 146 -18.77 -14.03 11.13
C LYS A 146 -19.84 -14.87 10.42
N ARG A 147 -19.80 -14.98 9.09
CA ARG A 147 -20.81 -15.67 8.26
C ARG A 147 -20.36 -17.03 7.72
N THR A 148 -19.09 -17.38 7.90
CA THR A 148 -18.51 -18.64 7.42
C THR A 148 -18.19 -19.53 8.61
N GLU A 149 -18.52 -20.81 8.52
CA GLU A 149 -18.17 -21.81 9.54
C GLU A 149 -16.80 -22.45 9.24
N ASP A 150 -16.33 -22.37 8.00
CA ASP A 150 -15.01 -22.89 7.61
C ASP A 150 -13.87 -22.12 8.29
N LYS A 151 -13.19 -22.78 9.25
CA LYS A 151 -12.05 -22.24 10.00
C LYS A 151 -10.95 -21.72 9.09
N LYS A 152 -10.72 -22.38 7.95
CA LYS A 152 -9.69 -21.99 6.98
C LYS A 152 -10.01 -20.61 6.39
N THR A 153 -11.24 -20.42 5.93
CA THR A 153 -11.72 -19.12 5.43
C THR A 153 -11.72 -18.06 6.54
N GLN A 154 -12.12 -18.40 7.77
CA GLN A 154 -12.07 -17.47 8.90
C GLN A 154 -10.65 -16.96 9.19
N LEU A 155 -9.65 -17.85 9.17
CA LEU A 155 -8.26 -17.48 9.37
C LEU A 155 -7.75 -16.62 8.20
N GLY A 156 -8.03 -17.02 6.96
CA GLY A 156 -7.66 -16.26 5.76
C GLY A 156 -8.17 -14.81 5.81
N LEU A 157 -9.43 -14.62 6.19
CA LEU A 157 -10.04 -13.29 6.37
C LEU A 157 -9.43 -12.50 7.53
N SER A 158 -9.08 -13.17 8.64
CA SER A 158 -8.43 -12.53 9.79
C SER A 158 -7.03 -12.03 9.42
N LEU A 159 -6.25 -12.85 8.73
CA LEU A 159 -4.91 -12.49 8.27
C LEU A 159 -4.96 -11.33 7.26
N LEU A 160 -5.96 -11.29 6.38
CA LEU A 160 -6.16 -10.17 5.47
C LEU A 160 -6.50 -8.88 6.22
N ALA A 161 -7.38 -8.95 7.22
CA ALA A 161 -7.70 -7.78 8.04
C ALA A 161 -6.48 -7.28 8.80
N TYR A 162 -5.67 -8.17 9.40
CA TYR A 162 -4.44 -7.78 10.09
C TYR A 162 -3.38 -7.21 9.14
N SER A 163 -3.32 -7.69 7.89
CA SER A 163 -2.42 -7.08 6.92
C SER A 163 -2.84 -5.64 6.60
N MET A 164 -4.13 -5.36 6.42
CA MET A 164 -4.62 -3.99 6.25
C MET A 164 -4.32 -3.09 7.45
N ILE A 165 -4.42 -3.60 8.68
CA ILE A 165 -4.02 -2.86 9.89
C ILE A 165 -2.52 -2.54 9.85
N SER A 166 -1.68 -3.50 9.45
CA SER A 166 -0.24 -3.26 9.26
C SER A 166 0.02 -2.16 8.23
N ALA A 167 -0.73 -2.14 7.12
CA ALA A 167 -0.61 -1.10 6.11
C ALA A 167 -1.07 0.29 6.62
N LEU A 168 -2.10 0.35 7.47
CA LEU A 168 -2.50 1.59 8.17
C LEU A 168 -1.39 2.08 9.12
N MET A 169 -0.75 1.18 9.85
CA MET A 169 0.38 1.52 10.72
C MET A 169 1.58 2.04 9.91
N TRP A 170 1.87 1.44 8.75
CA TRP A 170 2.87 1.98 7.83
C TRP A 170 2.56 3.44 7.47
N PHE A 171 1.33 3.75 7.06
CA PHE A 171 0.92 5.12 6.74
C PHE A 171 1.03 6.08 7.91
N PHE A 172 0.67 5.64 9.11
CA PHE A 172 0.82 6.44 10.33
C PHE A 172 2.27 6.89 10.51
N PHE A 173 3.23 5.96 10.38
CA PHE A 173 4.65 6.29 10.50
C PHE A 173 5.17 7.17 9.35
N ILE A 174 4.67 6.99 8.12
CA ILE A 174 5.01 7.89 6.99
C ILE A 174 4.52 9.32 7.24
N ILE A 175 3.33 9.51 7.81
CA ILE A 175 2.85 10.84 8.20
C ILE A 175 3.74 11.42 9.30
N MET A 176 4.06 10.64 10.33
CA MET A 176 4.91 11.12 11.42
C MET A 176 6.30 11.57 10.93
N ASP A 177 6.91 10.81 10.03
CA ASP A 177 8.15 11.18 9.35
C ASP A 177 8.00 12.49 8.57
N THR A 178 6.92 12.62 7.80
CA THR A 178 6.63 13.83 7.01
C THR A 178 6.42 15.06 7.89
N VAL A 179 5.69 14.93 9.01
CA VAL A 179 5.48 16.00 9.99
C VAL A 179 6.82 16.44 10.57
N LEU A 180 7.67 15.49 10.99
CA LEU A 180 8.98 15.81 11.55
C LEU A 180 9.89 16.54 10.53
N ILE A 181 9.91 16.08 9.28
CA ILE A 181 10.69 16.72 8.21
C ILE A 181 10.20 18.15 7.96
N VAL A 182 8.88 18.36 7.90
CA VAL A 182 8.30 19.66 7.53
C VAL A 182 8.38 20.69 8.67
N PHE A 183 8.25 20.26 9.93
CA PHE A 183 8.16 21.18 11.08
C PHE A 183 9.44 21.29 11.91
N SER A 184 10.43 20.42 11.70
CA SER A 184 11.67 20.41 12.50
C SER A 184 12.94 20.45 11.67
N ASP A 185 12.83 20.74 10.37
CA ASP A 185 13.96 20.76 9.41
C ASP A 185 14.88 19.54 9.53
N HIS A 186 14.27 18.39 9.86
CA HIS A 186 15.02 17.17 10.16
C HIS A 186 15.82 16.73 8.92
N PRO A 187 17.13 16.45 9.04
CA PRO A 187 17.97 16.07 7.91
C PRO A 187 17.61 14.67 7.45
N GLY A 188 16.77 14.59 6.41
CA GLY A 188 16.37 13.33 5.79
C GLY A 188 15.46 12.48 6.66
N TYR A 189 15.60 11.16 6.51
CA TYR A 189 14.72 10.14 7.08
C TYR A 189 14.88 9.97 8.61
N SER A 190 13.74 9.92 9.32
CA SER A 190 13.71 9.74 10.78
C SER A 190 13.58 8.27 11.20
N ILE A 191 13.58 8.00 12.52
CA ILE A 191 13.31 6.65 13.05
C ILE A 191 11.98 6.08 12.54
N PHE A 192 11.00 6.94 12.26
CA PHE A 192 9.67 6.52 11.82
C PHE A 192 9.69 5.79 10.48
N ILE A 193 10.55 6.16 9.53
CA ILE A 193 10.61 5.45 8.24
C ILE A 193 11.09 4.01 8.41
N TYR A 194 12.02 3.75 9.35
CA TYR A 194 12.53 2.41 9.61
C TYR A 194 11.47 1.55 10.28
N ILE A 195 10.72 2.13 11.21
CA ILE A 195 9.56 1.46 11.83
C ILE A 195 8.49 1.17 10.76
N ALA A 196 8.24 2.11 9.84
CA ALA A 196 7.30 1.91 8.74
C ALA A 196 7.68 0.65 7.93
N TRP A 197 8.94 0.48 7.56
CA TRP A 197 9.39 -0.71 6.82
C TRP A 197 9.09 -2.03 7.54
N ILE A 198 9.16 -2.08 8.87
CA ILE A 198 8.75 -3.27 9.65
C ILE A 198 7.28 -3.61 9.38
N PHE A 199 6.40 -2.61 9.39
CA PHE A 199 4.98 -2.79 9.06
C PHE A 199 4.75 -3.15 7.60
N THR A 200 5.60 -2.72 6.66
CA THR A 200 5.58 -3.22 5.27
C THR A 200 5.87 -4.72 5.22
N PHE A 201 6.90 -5.19 5.95
CA PHE A 201 7.22 -6.62 6.00
C PHE A 201 6.09 -7.45 6.62
N ILE A 202 5.53 -6.99 7.75
CA ILE A 202 4.39 -7.65 8.40
C ILE A 202 3.19 -7.71 7.44
N PHE A 203 2.88 -6.61 6.75
CA PHE A 203 1.82 -6.55 5.74
C PHE A 203 2.03 -7.61 4.64
N MET A 204 3.25 -7.71 4.08
CA MET A 204 3.56 -8.68 3.04
C MET A 204 3.39 -10.12 3.51
N ILE A 205 3.90 -10.45 4.71
CA ILE A 205 3.80 -11.79 5.30
C ILE A 205 2.33 -12.15 5.54
N LEU A 206 1.59 -11.30 6.23
CA LEU A 206 0.18 -11.56 6.56
C LEU A 206 -0.68 -11.71 5.31
N SER A 207 -0.47 -10.85 4.31
CA SER A 207 -1.21 -10.95 3.06
C SER A 207 -0.84 -12.22 2.27
N TYR A 208 0.43 -12.64 2.32
CA TYR A 208 0.89 -13.92 1.75
C TYR A 208 0.18 -15.10 2.39
N LEU A 209 0.18 -15.16 3.72
CA LEU A 209 -0.46 -16.23 4.49
C LEU A 209 -1.97 -16.26 4.27
N SER A 210 -2.61 -15.09 4.13
CA SER A 210 -4.03 -14.98 3.84
C SER A 210 -4.41 -15.53 2.45
N LEU A 211 -3.75 -15.08 1.39
CA LEU A 211 -4.22 -15.29 0.01
C LEU A 211 -3.68 -16.54 -0.67
N ILE A 212 -2.44 -16.91 -0.35
CA ILE A 212 -1.82 -18.13 -0.87
C ILE A 212 -2.12 -19.29 0.05
N MET A 213 -2.06 -19.05 1.38
CA MET A 213 -2.28 -20.02 2.45
C MET A 213 -1.48 -21.31 2.23
N PRO A 214 -0.18 -21.32 2.59
CA PRO A 214 0.70 -22.45 2.32
C PRO A 214 0.22 -23.75 3.00
N ASN A 215 0.55 -24.90 2.42
CA ASN A 215 0.05 -26.20 2.89
C ASN A 215 0.35 -26.50 4.36
N TRP A 216 1.46 -26.01 4.91
CA TRP A 216 1.76 -26.17 6.33
C TRP A 216 0.73 -25.46 7.23
N LEU A 217 0.25 -24.28 6.80
CA LEU A 217 -0.75 -23.51 7.52
C LEU A 217 -2.13 -24.18 7.40
N VAL A 218 -2.45 -24.71 6.22
CA VAL A 218 -3.67 -25.50 6.00
C VAL A 218 -3.69 -26.73 6.92
N LYS A 219 -2.60 -27.50 6.94
CA LYS A 219 -2.46 -28.68 7.81
C LYS A 219 -2.54 -28.33 9.30
N TYR A 220 -2.03 -27.17 9.70
CA TYR A 220 -2.11 -26.70 11.09
C TYR A 220 -3.58 -26.48 11.49
N ILE A 221 -4.37 -25.80 10.64
CA ILE A 221 -5.80 -25.56 10.88
C ILE A 221 -6.59 -26.88 10.91
N GLU A 222 -6.28 -27.81 9.99
CA GLU A 222 -6.95 -29.10 9.89
C GLU A 222 -6.62 -30.04 11.06
N LYS A 223 -5.47 -29.87 11.74
CA LYS A 223 -5.10 -30.63 12.94
C LYS A 223 -5.78 -30.13 14.23
N GLU A 224 -6.28 -28.89 14.24
CA GLU A 224 -7.08 -28.34 15.34
C GLU A 224 -8.59 -28.65 15.19
N ASN A 225 -8.95 -29.55 14.26
CA ASN A 225 -10.27 -30.14 14.07
C ASN A 225 -10.22 -31.63 14.38
#